data_AF-A0A6N7IF14-F1
#
_entry.id   AF-A0A6N7IF14-F1
#
_cell.length_a   1.000
_cell.length_b   1.000
_cell.length_c   1.000
_cell.angle_alpha   90.00
_cell.angle_beta   90.00
_cell.angle_gamma   90.00
#
_symmetry.space_group_name_H-M   'P 1'
#
loop_
_entity.id
_entity.type
_entity.pdbx_description
1 polymer ?
#
loop_
_entity_poly.entity_id
_entity_poly.type
_entity_poly.pdbx_seq_one_letter_code
_entity_poly.pdbx_strand_id
1 'polypeptide(L)'
;MGQEFPPTDPDSQFATLIRIARTYCHPEADEEAYDALKRLAQRREDQEMSTFKNELRRAIQDPAQLPGNELFRAVQYDDGSAEKFLRRLWRDLYGDEPVESGDGEQSE
;
A
#
# COMPACT_ATOMS: atom_id res chain seq x y z
N MET A 1 7.71 -10.27 -29.71
CA MET A 1 7.50 -9.27 -28.64
C MET A 1 6.02 -9.29 -28.32
N GLY A 2 5.65 -9.84 -27.17
CA GLY A 2 4.27 -10.12 -26.80
C GLY A 2 4.29 -10.85 -25.47
N GLN A 3 4.59 -10.14 -24.40
CA GLN A 3 4.34 -10.66 -23.06
C GLN A 3 2.88 -10.31 -22.78
N GLU A 4 1.99 -11.25 -23.09
CA GLU A 4 0.63 -11.27 -22.55
C GLU A 4 0.77 -11.56 -21.05
N PHE A 5 0.78 -10.49 -20.25
CA PHE A 5 0.78 -10.59 -18.79
C PHE A 5 -0.63 -11.05 -18.36
N PRO A 6 -0.77 -11.98 -17.40
CA PRO A 6 -2.10 -12.32 -16.91
C PRO A 6 -2.78 -11.04 -16.38
N PRO A 7 -4.11 -10.91 -16.52
CA PRO A 7 -4.84 -9.83 -15.86
C PRO A 7 -4.48 -9.87 -14.38
N THR A 8 -4.07 -8.75 -13.80
CA THR A 8 -3.98 -8.57 -12.35
C THR A 8 -5.26 -9.14 -11.77
N ASP A 9 -5.18 -10.27 -11.05
CA ASP A 9 -6.36 -10.94 -10.51
C ASP A 9 -7.12 -9.92 -9.67
N PRO A 10 -8.32 -9.47 -10.12
CA PRO A 10 -9.10 -8.48 -9.37
C PRO A 10 -9.62 -9.07 -8.05
N ASP A 11 -9.42 -10.37 -7.82
CA ASP A 11 -9.78 -11.12 -6.61
C ASP A 11 -8.61 -11.29 -5.63
N SER A 12 -7.42 -10.76 -5.93
CA SER A 12 -6.32 -10.78 -4.98
C SER A 12 -6.66 -9.90 -3.77
N GLN A 13 -6.43 -10.39 -2.55
CA GLN A 13 -6.69 -9.63 -1.31
C GLN A 13 -5.87 -8.34 -1.15
N PHE A 14 -5.03 -8.00 -2.14
CA PHE A 14 -4.20 -6.80 -2.21
C PHE A 14 -4.39 -6.04 -3.54
N ALA A 15 -5.44 -6.35 -4.31
CA ALA A 15 -5.65 -5.77 -5.63
C ALA A 15 -5.83 -4.24 -5.55
N THR A 16 -6.48 -3.73 -4.50
CA THR A 16 -6.68 -2.29 -4.32
C THR A 16 -5.35 -1.61 -3.99
N LEU A 17 -4.55 -2.21 -3.11
CA LEU A 17 -3.22 -1.75 -2.74
C LEU A 17 -2.27 -1.71 -3.93
N ILE A 18 -2.22 -2.76 -4.74
CA ILE A 18 -1.34 -2.80 -5.92
C ILE A 18 -1.78 -1.74 -6.94
N ARG A 19 -3.09 -1.59 -7.17
CA ARG A 19 -3.65 -0.58 -8.08
C ARG A 19 -3.33 0.84 -7.63
N ILE A 20 -3.52 1.15 -6.35
CA ILE A 20 -3.22 2.47 -5.79
C ILE A 20 -1.71 2.71 -5.78
N ALA A 21 -0.92 1.75 -5.33
CA ALA A 21 0.54 1.87 -5.34
C ALA A 21 1.07 2.11 -6.76
N ARG A 22 0.58 1.38 -7.76
CA ARG A 22 0.93 1.59 -9.18
C ARG A 22 0.50 2.95 -9.72
N THR A 23 -0.57 3.54 -9.19
CA THR A 23 -1.12 4.80 -9.72
C THR A 23 -0.47 6.01 -9.06
N TYR A 24 -0.19 5.93 -7.76
CA TYR A 24 0.22 7.07 -6.94
C TYR A 24 1.64 6.97 -6.40
N CYS A 25 2.23 5.77 -6.30
CA CYS A 25 3.60 5.54 -5.84
C CYS A 25 4.55 5.11 -6.97
N HIS A 26 4.12 5.18 -8.24
CA HIS A 26 4.98 4.85 -9.37
C HIS A 26 6.11 5.90 -9.48
N PRO A 27 7.34 5.53 -9.88
CA PRO A 27 8.39 6.52 -10.15
C PRO A 27 8.06 7.47 -11.33
N GLU A 28 7.10 7.08 -12.17
CA GLU A 28 6.57 7.95 -13.24
C GLU A 28 5.34 8.76 -12.79
N ALA A 29 4.85 8.56 -11.56
CA ALA A 29 3.77 9.37 -11.01
C ALA A 29 4.35 10.68 -10.48
N ASP A 30 3.67 11.78 -10.77
CA ASP A 30 4.03 13.10 -10.25
C ASP A 30 3.92 13.15 -8.71
N GLU A 31 4.72 14.02 -8.07
CA GLU A 31 4.62 14.27 -6.63
C GLU A 31 3.19 14.70 -6.22
N GLU A 32 2.45 15.34 -7.13
CA GLU A 32 1.04 15.70 -6.93
C GLU A 32 0.12 14.47 -6.81
N ALA A 33 0.42 13.37 -7.52
CA ALA A 33 -0.31 12.12 -7.38
C ALA A 33 -0.11 11.56 -5.96
N TYR A 34 1.13 11.58 -5.47
CA TYR A 34 1.45 11.14 -4.12
C TYR A 34 0.76 12.01 -3.05
N ASP A 35 0.71 13.33 -3.23
CA ASP A 35 -0.03 14.24 -2.34
C ASP A 35 -1.55 14.01 -2.40
N ALA A 36 -2.09 13.71 -3.60
CA ALA A 36 -3.49 13.34 -3.75
C ALA A 36 -3.83 12.05 -2.98
N LEU A 37 -2.94 11.05 -3.01
CA LEU A 37 -3.11 9.83 -2.21
C LEU A 37 -3.16 10.15 -0.70
N LYS A 38 -2.31 11.04 -0.18
CA LYS A 38 -2.38 11.49 1.22
C LYS A 38 -3.74 12.08 1.56
N ARG A 39 -4.28 12.94 0.69
CA ARG A 39 -5.59 13.57 0.89
C ARG A 39 -6.72 12.54 0.83
N LEU A 40 -6.62 11.56 -0.05
CA LEU A 40 -7.59 10.46 -0.14
C LEU A 40 -7.52 9.58 1.10
N ALA A 41 -6.33 9.21 1.58
CA ALA A 41 -6.14 8.41 2.78
C ALA A 41 -6.73 9.07 4.05
N GLN A 42 -6.79 10.41 4.10
CA GLN A 42 -7.45 11.15 5.18
C GLN A 42 -8.99 11.09 5.11
N ARG A 43 -9.57 10.78 3.95
CA ARG A 43 -11.03 10.66 3.78
C ARG A 43 -11.51 9.30 4.27
N ARG A 44 -11.95 9.25 5.53
CA ARG A 44 -12.52 8.05 6.16
C ARG A 44 -13.81 7.54 5.52
N GLU A 45 -14.49 8.38 4.74
CA GLU A 45 -15.74 8.02 4.04
C GLU A 45 -15.47 7.29 2.71
N ASP A 46 -14.21 7.24 2.27
CA ASP A 46 -13.84 6.61 1.02
C ASP A 46 -13.65 5.09 1.22
N GLN A 47 -14.56 4.32 0.63
CA GLN A 47 -14.59 2.86 0.77
C GLN A 47 -13.36 2.20 0.11
N GLU A 48 -12.84 2.81 -0.97
CA GLU A 48 -11.61 2.36 -1.63
C GLU A 48 -10.41 2.57 -0.69
N MET A 49 -10.32 3.73 -0.02
CA MET A 49 -9.25 4.00 0.94
C MET A 49 -9.34 3.16 2.22
N SER A 50 -10.56 2.85 2.66
CA SER A 50 -10.75 1.92 3.78
C SER A 50 -10.27 0.51 3.44
N THR A 51 -10.52 0.06 2.21
CA THR A 51 -10.03 -1.23 1.71
C THR A 51 -8.50 -1.19 1.60
N PHE A 52 -7.96 -0.18 0.93
CA PHE A 52 -6.52 0.06 0.81
C PHE A 52 -5.81 0.04 2.17
N LYS A 53 -6.36 0.73 3.19
CA LYS A 53 -5.80 0.74 4.54
C LYS A 53 -5.75 -0.65 5.16
N ASN A 54 -6.81 -1.43 5.01
CA ASN A 54 -6.89 -2.79 5.55
C ASN A 54 -5.89 -3.72 4.86
N GLU A 55 -5.80 -3.63 3.53
CA GLU A 55 -4.82 -4.37 2.73
C GLU A 55 -3.38 -3.96 3.09
N LEU A 56 -3.10 -2.65 3.23
CA LEU A 56 -1.80 -2.12 3.63
C LEU A 56 -1.40 -2.63 5.01
N ARG A 57 -2.33 -2.62 5.96
CA ARG A 57 -2.11 -3.19 7.29
C ARG A 57 -1.75 -4.67 7.21
N ARG A 58 -2.54 -5.48 6.49
CA ARG A 58 -2.26 -6.93 6.33
C ARG A 58 -0.91 -7.17 5.67
N ALA A 59 -0.58 -6.37 4.67
CA ALA A 59 0.69 -6.42 3.94
C ALA A 59 1.90 -6.09 4.85
N ILE A 60 1.72 -5.20 5.84
CA ILE A 60 2.75 -4.90 6.86
C ILE A 60 2.85 -6.01 7.90
N GLN A 61 1.71 -6.58 8.33
CA GLN A 61 1.68 -7.64 9.34
C GLN A 61 2.23 -8.97 8.80
N ASP A 62 1.95 -9.28 7.53
CA ASP A 62 2.40 -10.50 6.88
C ASP A 62 2.84 -10.21 5.42
N PRO A 63 4.07 -9.72 5.23
CA PRO A 63 4.58 -9.36 3.91
C PRO A 63 4.80 -10.59 3.00
N ALA A 64 4.78 -11.81 3.56
CA ALA A 64 4.87 -13.05 2.80
C ALA A 64 3.60 -13.31 1.95
N GLN A 65 2.45 -12.77 2.36
CA GLN A 65 1.20 -12.86 1.61
C GLN A 65 1.15 -11.90 0.42
N LEU A 66 2.01 -10.89 0.37
CA LEU A 66 2.07 -10.02 -0.80
C LEU A 66 2.58 -10.80 -2.01
N PRO A 67 1.98 -10.59 -3.19
CA PRO A 67 2.60 -10.99 -4.44
C PRO A 67 3.84 -10.11 -4.66
N GLY A 68 4.96 -10.52 -4.05
CA GLY A 68 6.19 -9.72 -3.97
C GLY A 68 6.72 -9.27 -5.34
N ASN A 69 6.40 -10.01 -6.41
CA ASN A 69 6.74 -9.62 -7.78
C ASN A 69 5.87 -8.50 -8.35
N GLU A 70 4.59 -8.42 -8.00
CA GLU A 70 3.66 -7.43 -8.56
C GLU A 70 3.83 -6.07 -7.90
N LEU A 71 3.92 -6.04 -6.57
CA LEU A 71 4.12 -4.80 -5.85
C LEU A 71 5.51 -4.23 -6.14
N PHE A 72 6.56 -5.06 -6.19
CA PHE A 72 7.88 -4.63 -6.64
C PHE A 72 7.86 -4.01 -8.03
N ARG A 73 7.12 -4.60 -8.96
CA ARG A 73 7.03 -4.11 -10.33
C ARG A 73 6.18 -2.84 -10.47
N ALA A 74 5.23 -2.63 -9.56
CA ALA A 74 4.35 -1.47 -9.53
C ALA A 74 5.02 -0.20 -8.99
N VAL A 75 5.92 -0.33 -8.01
CA VAL A 75 6.52 0.84 -7.34
C VAL A 75 8.05 0.86 -7.37
N GLN A 76 8.69 -0.17 -7.92
CA GLN A 76 10.14 -0.27 -8.14
C GLN A 76 10.93 0.23 -6.93
N TYR A 77 10.73 -0.38 -5.76
CA TYR A 77 11.26 0.18 -4.52
C TYR A 77 12.78 0.31 -4.54
N ASP A 78 13.27 1.48 -4.11
CA ASP A 78 14.70 1.74 -3.87
C ASP A 78 15.15 1.25 -2.47
N ASP A 79 14.20 1.07 -1.54
CA ASP A 79 14.43 0.78 -0.10
C ASP A 79 14.80 -0.70 0.19
N GLY A 80 14.91 -1.53 -0.85
CA GLY A 80 15.42 -2.90 -0.77
C GLY A 80 14.46 -3.98 -0.26
N SER A 81 13.28 -3.65 0.26
CA SER A 81 12.25 -4.64 0.67
C SER A 81 10.84 -4.05 0.73
N ALA A 82 9.84 -4.87 0.39
CA ALA A 82 8.43 -4.48 0.43
C ALA A 82 8.00 -4.03 1.84
N GLU A 83 8.43 -4.72 2.91
CA GLU A 83 8.09 -4.36 4.29
C GLU A 83 8.51 -2.92 4.64
N LYS A 84 9.76 -2.54 4.33
CA LYS A 84 10.27 -1.19 4.62
C LYS A 84 9.48 -0.13 3.86
N PHE A 85 9.21 -0.38 2.58
CA PHE A 85 8.39 0.51 1.79
C PHE A 85 6.99 0.67 2.39
N LEU A 86 6.34 -0.42 2.78
CA LEU A 86 4.97 -0.39 3.31
C LEU A 86 4.89 0.31 4.66
N ARG A 87 5.86 0.08 5.57
CA ARG A 87 5.94 0.84 6.83
C ARG A 87 6.16 2.33 6.59
N ARG A 88 7.03 2.69 5.64
CA ARG A 88 7.26 4.09 5.27
C ARG A 88 6.01 4.73 4.67
N LEU A 89 5.32 4.03 3.77
CA LEU A 89 4.09 4.48 3.14
C LEU A 89 2.98 4.67 4.19
N TRP A 90 2.78 3.71 5.09
CA TRP A 90 1.83 3.85 6.19
C TRP A 90 2.13 5.07 7.05
N ARG A 91 3.40 5.26 7.42
CA ARG A 91 3.81 6.40 8.24
C ARG A 91 3.61 7.75 7.53
N ASP A 92 3.72 7.77 6.22
CA ASP A 92 3.58 8.99 5.44
C ASP A 92 2.11 9.32 5.12
N LEU A 93 1.23 8.31 5.04
CA LEU A 93 -0.22 8.48 4.85
C LEU A 93 -1.00 8.70 6.15
N TYR A 94 -0.69 7.94 7.19
CA TYR A 94 -1.43 7.91 8.46
C TYR A 94 -0.63 8.48 9.64
N GLY A 95 0.63 8.86 9.43
CA GLY A 95 1.48 9.39 10.50
C GLY A 95 1.94 8.29 11.45
N ASP A 96 1.71 8.48 12.74
CA ASP A 96 2.12 7.53 13.79
C ASP A 96 0.99 6.56 14.18
N GLU A 97 -0.04 6.41 13.32
CA GLU A 97 -1.16 5.53 13.65
C GLU A 97 -0.65 4.07 13.77
N PRO A 98 -0.99 3.35 14.87
CA PRO A 98 -0.54 1.97 15.04
C PRO A 98 -1.16 1.08 13.96
N VAL A 99 -0.30 0.35 13.25
CA VAL A 99 -0.71 -0.65 12.24
C VAL A 99 -1.54 -1.77 12.89
N GLU A 100 -1.33 -2.01 14.18
CA GLU A 100 -2.05 -2.99 14.99
C GLU A 100 -3.18 -2.30 15.76
N SER A 101 -4.35 -2.11 15.16
CA SER A 101 -5.55 -1.92 15.98
C SER A 101 -5.93 -3.28 16.55
N GLY A 102 -5.33 -3.60 17.69
CA GLY A 102 -5.45 -4.82 18.48
C GLY A 102 -4.84 -4.58 19.85
N ASP A 103 -5.51 -3.73 20.64
CA ASP A 103 -5.55 -3.65 22.11
C ASP A 103 -4.30 -4.03 22.93
N GLY A 104 -3.77 -3.06 23.70
CA GLY A 104 -2.91 -3.35 24.85
C GLY A 104 -1.85 -2.29 25.16
N GLU A 105 -2.14 -1.45 26.15
CA GLU A 105 -1.15 -0.89 27.08
C GLU A 105 -0.26 0.28 26.62
N GLN A 106 -0.76 1.51 26.80
CA GLN A 106 0.10 2.60 27.27
C GLN A 106 0.06 2.60 28.81
N SER A 107 0.93 1.81 29.41
CA SER A 107 1.35 1.96 30.81
C SER A 107 2.79 2.47 30.81
N GLU A 108 3.01 3.73 31.23
CA GLU A 108 3.76 4.07 32.45
C GLU A 108 3.67 5.57 32.76
#